data_AF-A0A2G0E656-F1
#
_entry.id   AF-A0A2G0E656-F1
#
_cell.length_a   1.000
_cell.length_b   1.000
_cell.length_c   1.000
_cell.angle_alpha   90.00
_cell.angle_beta   90.00
_cell.angle_gamma   90.00
#
_symmetry.space_group_name_H-M   'P 1'
#
loop_
_entity.id
_entity.type
_entity.pdbx_description
1 polymer ?
#
loop_
_entity_poly.entity_id
_entity_poly.type
_entity_poly.pdbx_seq_one_letter_code
_entity_poly.pdbx_strand_id
1 'polypeptide(L)' 'KVKATFDNVPYEGSIVNMGVKNLDGSVCYILGLRKDIRKNIGKDIGDIVAVTVKQK' A
#
# COMPACT_ATOMS: atom_id res chain seq x y z
N LYS A 1 4.29 3.77 11.65
CA LYS A 1 2.87 3.37 11.43
C LYS A 1 2.19 4.46 10.60
N VAL A 2 1.21 4.11 9.79
CA VAL A 2 0.54 5.02 8.86
C VAL A 2 -0.98 4.86 8.91
N LYS A 3 -1.69 5.93 8.58
CA LYS A 3 -3.09 5.89 8.15
C LYS A 3 -3.11 6.06 6.64
N ALA A 4 -3.69 5.11 5.92
CA ALA A 4 -3.79 5.16 4.48
C ALA A 4 -5.24 4.93 4.02
N THR A 5 -5.53 5.26 2.76
CA THR A 5 -6.74 4.80 2.08
C THR A 5 -6.37 4.10 0.78
N PHE A 6 -7.15 3.08 0.42
CA PHE A 6 -7.12 2.41 -0.88
C PHE A 6 -8.50 2.60 -1.52
N ASP A 7 -8.58 3.41 -2.57
CA ASP A 7 -9.86 3.84 -3.18
C ASP A 7 -10.90 4.25 -2.11
N ASN A 8 -10.47 5.12 -1.18
CA ASN A 8 -11.25 5.61 -0.03
C ASN A 8 -11.52 4.60 1.10
N VAL A 9 -11.14 3.32 0.95
CA VAL A 9 -11.25 2.34 2.04
C VAL A 9 -10.10 2.54 3.03
N PRO A 10 -10.38 2.80 4.32
CA PRO A 10 -9.35 3.10 5.31
C PRO A 10 -8.50 1.88 5.66
N TYR A 11 -7.23 2.14 5.92
CA TYR A 11 -6.24 1.16 6.35
C TYR A 11 -5.33 1.77 7.42
N GLU A 12 -5.14 1.06 8.53
CA GLU A 12 -4.08 1.35 9.49
C GLU A 12 -3.03 0.24 9.44
N GLY A 13 -1.77 0.63 9.29
CA GLY A 13 -0.68 -0.34 9.23
C GLY A 13 0.70 0.27 9.21
N SER A 14 1.62 -0.40 8.53
CA SER A 14 3.02 0.00 8.43
C SER A 14 3.49 -0.12 6.99
N ILE A 15 4.24 0.88 6.56
CA ILE A 15 5.10 0.75 5.38
C ILE A 15 6.36 0.00 5.83
N VAL A 16 6.73 -1.04 5.09
CA VAL A 16 7.84 -1.93 5.45
C VAL A 16 8.97 -1.82 4.44
N ASN A 17 10.20 -1.99 4.92
CA ASN A 17 11.37 -2.21 4.09
C ASN A 17 11.62 -3.72 4.04
N MET A 18 11.52 -4.31 2.83
CA MET A 18 11.73 -5.75 2.62
C MET A 18 13.13 -6.09 2.09
N GLY A 19 14.08 -5.14 2.17
CA GLY A 19 15.42 -5.29 1.59
C GLY A 19 15.46 -5.11 0.06
N VAL A 20 14.33 -4.73 -0.54
CA VAL A 20 14.21 -4.46 -1.97
C VAL A 20 14.74 -3.07 -2.28
N LYS A 21 15.46 -2.93 -3.39
CA LYS A 21 15.99 -1.64 -3.86
C LYS A 21 15.45 -1.31 -5.25
N ASN A 22 15.27 -0.03 -5.51
CA ASN A 22 15.02 0.49 -6.86
C ASN A 22 16.32 0.42 -7.69
N LEU A 23 16.21 0.66 -9.00
CA LEU A 23 17.36 0.63 -9.92
C LEU A 23 18.45 1.64 -9.56
N ASP A 24 18.08 2.76 -8.95
CA ASP A 24 18.99 3.81 -8.47
C ASP A 24 19.67 3.47 -7.13
N GLY A 25 19.40 2.30 -6.56
CA GLY A 25 19.93 1.85 -5.27
C GLY A 25 19.19 2.37 -4.04
N SER A 26 18.17 3.23 -4.21
CA SER A 26 17.29 3.67 -3.12
C SER A 26 16.41 2.52 -2.60
N VAL A 27 15.98 2.63 -1.34
CA VAL A 27 15.14 1.60 -0.72
C VAL A 27 13.74 1.61 -1.34
N CYS A 28 13.27 0.44 -1.76
CA CYS A 28 11.90 0.25 -2.20
C CYS A 28 11.03 -0.15 -1.00
N TYR A 29 10.21 0.80 -0.53
CA TYR A 29 9.28 0.59 0.56
C TYR A 29 7.96 -0.02 0.05
N ILE A 30 7.38 -0.93 0.82
CA ILE A 30 6.18 -1.68 0.43
C ILE A 30 5.04 -1.39 1.42
N LEU A 31 3.84 -1.14 0.88
CA LEU A 31 2.60 -1.04 1.63
C LEU A 31 1.67 -2.17 1.16
N GLY A 32 1.34 -3.09 2.06
CA GLY A 32 0.53 -4.27 1.70
C GLY A 32 -0.96 -3.94 1.58
N LEU A 33 -1.58 -4.39 0.48
CA LEU A 33 -3.03 -4.34 0.27
C LEU A 33 -3.67 -5.66 0.73
N ARG A 34 -4.47 -5.61 1.79
CA ARG A 34 -5.12 -6.80 2.37
C ARG A 34 -6.17 -7.39 1.41
N LYS A 35 -6.40 -8.71 1.50
CA LYS A 35 -7.37 -9.45 0.66
C LYS A 35 -8.81 -8.97 0.84
N ASP A 36 -9.20 -8.59 2.05
CA ASP A 36 -10.53 -8.05 2.35
C ASP A 36 -10.73 -6.67 1.72
N ILE A 37 -9.72 -5.80 1.74
CA ILE A 37 -9.77 -4.49 1.06
C ILE A 37 -9.88 -4.68 -0.45
N ARG A 38 -9.11 -5.61 -1.05
CA ARG A 38 -9.24 -5.96 -2.48
C ARG A 38 -10.67 -6.36 -2.86
N LYS A 39 -11.28 -7.24 -2.07
CA LYS A 39 -12.69 -7.64 -2.28
C LYS A 39 -13.65 -6.45 -2.14
N ASN A 40 -13.38 -5.52 -1.23
CA ASN A 40 -14.22 -4.34 -1.01
C ASN A 40 -14.15 -3.36 -2.19
N ILE A 41 -12.95 -3.09 -2.72
CA ILE A 41 -12.76 -2.18 -3.86
C ILE A 41 -12.97 -2.84 -5.23
N GLY A 42 -13.20 -4.16 -5.26
CA GLY A 42 -13.42 -4.91 -6.50
C GLY A 42 -12.21 -4.97 -7.44
N LYS A 43 -10.99 -4.92 -6.88
CA LYS A 43 -9.73 -4.89 -7.66
C LYS A 43 -8.82 -6.07 -7.31
N ASP A 44 -8.04 -6.50 -8.29
CA ASP A 44 -7.03 -7.54 -8.14
C ASP A 44 -5.66 -7.13 -8.69
N ILE A 45 -4.76 -8.10 -8.80
CA ILE A 45 -3.39 -7.92 -9.28
C ILE A 45 -3.43 -7.37 -10.72
N GLY A 46 -2.77 -6.22 -10.92
CA GLY A 46 -2.71 -5.53 -12.20
C GLY A 46 -3.60 -4.27 -12.26
N ASP A 47 -4.58 -4.15 -11.38
CA ASP A 47 -5.45 -2.97 -11.32
C ASP A 47 -4.76 -1.78 -10.64
N ILE A 48 -5.12 -0.58 -11.10
CA ILE A 48 -4.64 0.69 -10.52
C ILE A 48 -5.49 1.01 -9.28
N VAL A 49 -4.84 1.27 -8.15
CA VAL A 49 -5.49 1.66 -6.88
C VAL A 49 -5.06 3.08 -6.52
N ALA A 50 -6.03 3.95 -6.20
CA ALA A 50 -5.72 5.27 -5.67
C ALA A 50 -5.34 5.15 -4.19
N VAL A 51 -4.14 5.59 -3.82
CA VAL A 51 -3.63 5.49 -2.45
C VAL A 51 -3.39 6.87 -1.86
N THR A 52 -3.91 7.12 -0.66
CA THR A 52 -3.50 8.27 0.16
C THR A 52 -2.78 7.77 1.40
N VAL A 53 -1.74 8.47 1.86
CA VAL A 53 -0.95 8.08 3.03
C VAL A 53 -0.74 9.30 3.92
N LYS A 54 -0.99 9.14 5.22
CA LYS A 54 -0.72 10.13 6.25
C LYS A 54 0.09 9.48 7.38
N GLN A 55 1.14 10.18 7.81
CA GLN A 55 1.89 9.78 8.99
C GLN A 55 0.95 9.75 10.21
N LYS A 56 1.06 8.70 11.01
CA LYS A 56 0.37 8.61 12.30
C LYS A 56 1.19 9.27 13.38
#